data_AF-A0A349KHR3-F1
#
_entry.id   AF-A0A349KHR3-F1
#
_cell.length_a   1.000
_cell.length_b   1.000
_cell.length_c   1.000
_cell.angle_alpha   90.00
_cell.angle_beta   90.00
_cell.angle_gamma   90.00
#
_symmetry.space_group_name_H-M   'P 1'
#
loop_
_entity.id
_entity.type
_entity.pdbx_description
1 polymer ?
#
loop_
_entity_poly.entity_id
_entity_poly.type
_entity_poly.pdbx_seq_one_letter_code
_entity_poly.pdbx_strand_id
1 'polypeptide(L)'
;EGSYYTWVDQFDTFGLGENTPINTGNQSGALLALNDGEWVRLRVPYPLGFYTKWIDGRIDDPDAGWKGRGLWTTFSSRAPFHMETGAGTSSKVYHFQMRPDPLAK
;
A
#
# COMPACT_ATOMS: atom_id res chain seq x y z
N GLU A 1 11.92 -12.43 -2.22
CA GLU A 1 11.20 -11.22 -2.68
C GLU A 1 10.81 -11.46 -4.13
N GLY A 2 9.61 -11.07 -4.53
CA GLY A 2 9.08 -11.25 -5.89
C GLY A 2 8.34 -10.00 -6.33
N SER A 3 9.07 -8.88 -6.40
CA SER A 3 8.51 -7.56 -6.70
C SER A 3 8.02 -7.50 -8.14
N TYR A 4 6.78 -7.06 -8.34
CA TYR A 4 6.18 -6.98 -9.67
C TYR A 4 6.43 -5.63 -10.35
N TYR A 5 6.30 -4.54 -9.59
CA TYR A 5 6.53 -3.19 -10.06
C TYR A 5 7.15 -2.32 -8.97
N THR A 6 7.95 -1.34 -9.39
CA THR A 6 8.45 -0.27 -8.54
C THR A 6 7.75 1.01 -8.94
N TRP A 7 7.08 1.63 -7.98
CA TRP A 7 6.42 2.93 -8.14
C TRP A 7 7.13 3.95 -7.25
N VAL A 8 7.10 5.23 -7.63
CA VAL A 8 7.76 6.31 -6.89
C VAL A 8 6.71 7.30 -6.43
N ASP A 9 6.65 7.55 -5.12
CA ASP A 9 5.78 8.57 -4.54
C ASP A 9 6.40 9.96 -4.75
N GLN A 10 6.16 10.54 -5.91
CA GLN A 10 6.79 11.81 -6.29
C GLN A 10 6.31 13.00 -5.45
N PHE A 11 5.12 12.92 -4.86
CA PHE A 11 4.42 14.08 -4.27
C PHE A 11 4.11 13.88 -2.78
N ASP A 12 4.82 12.98 -2.10
CA ASP A 12 4.60 12.67 -0.69
C ASP A 12 3.12 12.35 -0.36
N THR A 13 2.49 11.57 -1.23
CA THR A 13 1.09 11.16 -1.06
C THR A 13 0.92 10.22 0.12
N PHE A 14 1.96 9.48 0.50
CA PHE A 14 1.92 8.58 1.65
C PHE A 14 2.36 9.21 2.97
N GLY A 15 3.22 10.24 2.95
CA GLY A 15 3.78 10.86 4.16
C GLY A 15 5.16 10.33 4.57
N LEU A 16 5.90 9.69 3.67
CA LEU A 16 7.30 9.25 3.89
C LEU A 16 8.32 10.17 3.20
N GLY A 17 7.87 11.26 2.58
CA GLY A 17 8.71 12.17 1.82
C GLY A 17 8.47 12.08 0.31
N GLU A 18 8.96 13.10 -0.39
CA GLU A 18 8.92 13.12 -1.85
C GLU A 18 9.96 12.16 -2.43
N ASN A 19 9.61 11.55 -3.57
CA ASN A 19 10.43 10.62 -4.33
C ASN A 19 10.75 9.31 -3.61
N THR A 20 9.92 8.89 -2.65
CA THR A 20 10.05 7.60 -1.96
C THR A 20 9.74 6.44 -2.92
N PRO A 21 10.68 5.52 -3.20
CA PRO A 21 10.41 4.33 -3.99
C PRO A 21 9.62 3.29 -3.18
N ILE A 22 8.60 2.70 -3.80
CA ILE A 22 7.74 1.68 -3.20
C ILE A 22 7.65 0.47 -4.14
N ASN A 23 8.15 -0.67 -3.68
CA ASN A 23 8.05 -1.95 -4.39
C ASN A 23 6.77 -2.70 -3.99
N THR A 24 6.09 -3.26 -5.00
CA THR A 24 4.98 -4.18 -4.80
C THR A 24 5.49 -5.60 -4.50
N GLY A 25 5.81 -5.86 -3.23
CA GLY A 25 6.39 -7.11 -2.74
C GLY A 25 5.38 -8.26 -2.69
N ASN A 26 5.05 -8.85 -3.85
CA ASN A 26 4.02 -9.89 -3.95
C ASN A 26 4.31 -11.14 -3.13
N GLN A 27 5.54 -11.65 -3.21
CA GLN A 27 5.93 -12.83 -2.43
C GLN A 27 6.13 -12.51 -0.94
N SER A 28 6.38 -11.24 -0.59
CA SER A 28 6.55 -10.81 0.80
C SER A 28 5.23 -10.41 1.46
N GLY A 29 4.14 -10.31 0.70
CA GLY A 29 2.82 -9.92 1.20
C GLY A 29 2.79 -8.50 1.76
N ALA A 30 3.61 -7.60 1.21
CA ALA A 30 3.75 -6.23 1.71
C ALA A 30 4.12 -5.26 0.59
N LEU A 31 3.81 -3.97 0.80
CA LEU A 31 4.54 -2.91 0.11
C LEU A 31 5.87 -2.70 0.83
N LEU A 32 6.93 -2.49 0.05
CA LEU A 32 8.27 -2.23 0.57
C LEU A 32 8.64 -0.81 0.18
N ALA A 33 8.53 0.14 1.10
CA ALA A 33 8.97 1.52 0.88
C ALA A 33 10.43 1.65 1.30
N LEU A 34 11.27 2.22 0.44
CA LEU A 34 12.64 2.56 0.80
C LEU A 34 12.68 3.99 1.32
N ASN A 35 12.85 4.14 2.64
CA ASN A 35 12.92 5.43 3.29
C ASN A 35 14.25 5.57 4.04
N ASP A 36 14.98 6.65 3.79
CA ASP A 36 16.28 6.95 4.43
C ASP A 36 17.29 5.77 4.42
N GLY A 37 17.29 4.99 3.34
CA GLY A 37 18.18 3.82 3.18
C GLY A 37 17.69 2.55 3.88
N GLU A 38 16.55 2.59 4.57
CA GLU A 38 15.94 1.45 5.25
C GLU A 38 14.64 0.99 4.58
N TRP A 39 14.38 -0.32 4.65
CA TRP A 39 13.15 -0.90 4.10
C TRP A 39 12.03 -0.90 5.13
N VAL A 40 11.00 -0.09 4.87
CA VAL A 40 9.75 -0.07 5.62
C VAL A 40 8.76 -1.06 5.00
N ARG A 41 8.31 -2.05 5.78
CA ARG A 41 7.36 -3.08 5.33
C ARG A 41 5.93 -2.74 5.74
N LEU A 42 5.10 -2.36 4.77
CA LEU A 42 3.68 -2.08 4.98
C LEU A 42 2.88 -3.37 4.72
N ARG A 43 2.51 -4.07 5.80
CA ARG A 43 1.83 -5.37 5.73
C ARG A 43 0.34 -5.22 5.99
N VAL A 44 -0.47 -5.86 5.15
CA VAL A 44 -1.88 -6.12 5.47
C VAL A 44 -1.94 -7.42 6.28
N PRO A 45 -2.41 -7.39 7.54
CA PRO A 45 -2.39 -8.56 8.41
C PRO A 45 -3.45 -9.61 8.05
N TYR A 46 -4.58 -9.19 7.48
CA TYR A 46 -5.69 -10.06 7.12
C TYR A 46 -6.57 -9.43 6.01
N PRO A 47 -7.16 -10.21 5.08
CA PRO A 47 -6.97 -11.65 4.85
C PRO A 47 -5.53 -12.03 4.47
N LEU A 48 -5.14 -13.27 4.70
CA LEU A 48 -3.82 -13.77 4.32
C LEU A 48 -3.66 -13.78 2.80
N GLY A 49 -2.44 -13.42 2.39
CA GLY A 49 -2.13 -13.13 1.00
C GLY A 49 -2.45 -11.67 0.70
N PHE A 50 -1.39 -10.89 0.49
CA PHE A 50 -1.46 -9.54 -0.09
C PHE A 50 -0.67 -9.57 -1.39
N TYR A 51 -1.38 -9.53 -2.51
CA TYR A 51 -0.81 -9.66 -3.83
C TYR A 51 -1.22 -8.44 -4.64
N THR A 52 -0.31 -7.47 -4.73
CA THR A 52 -0.52 -6.18 -5.39
C THR A 52 0.34 -6.09 -6.64
N LYS A 53 -0.30 -5.75 -7.75
CA LYS A 53 0.39 -5.49 -9.02
C LYS A 53 0.48 -4.01 -9.36
N TRP A 54 -0.26 -3.18 -8.64
CA TRP A 54 -0.31 -1.75 -8.90
C TRP A 54 -0.63 -0.97 -7.63
N ILE A 55 -0.14 0.26 -7.61
CA ILE A 55 -0.31 1.22 -6.53
C ILE A 55 -0.50 2.59 -7.14
N ASP A 56 -1.31 3.42 -6.48
CA ASP A 56 -1.43 4.83 -6.81
C ASP A 56 -1.54 5.66 -5.52
N GLY A 57 -1.04 6.88 -5.59
CA GLY A 57 -1.06 7.85 -4.50
C GLY A 57 -2.08 8.94 -4.77
N ARG A 58 -2.82 9.37 -3.74
CA ARG A 58 -3.81 10.45 -3.89
C ARG A 58 -3.79 11.37 -2.68
N ILE A 59 -3.91 12.67 -2.97
CA ILE A 59 -4.15 13.72 -1.99
C ILE A 59 -5.59 14.18 -2.23
N ASP A 60 -6.50 13.73 -1.40
CA ASP A 60 -7.92 14.07 -1.42
C ASP A 60 -8.19 15.45 -0.81
N ASP A 61 -7.44 15.82 0.23
CA ASP A 61 -7.52 17.12 0.89
C ASP A 61 -6.12 17.54 1.40
N PRO A 62 -5.49 18.56 0.80
CA PRO A 62 -4.16 19.01 1.23
C PRO A 62 -4.16 19.62 2.64
N ASP A 63 -5.28 20.14 3.12
CA ASP A 63 -5.42 20.82 4.41
C ASP A 63 -5.75 19.83 5.56
N ALA A 64 -6.21 18.62 5.24
CA ALA A 64 -6.52 17.58 6.22
C ALA A 64 -5.28 16.79 6.73
N GLY A 65 -4.07 17.19 6.34
CA GLY A 65 -2.82 16.56 6.77
C GLY A 65 -2.71 15.10 6.32
N TRP A 66 -2.36 14.20 7.24
CA TRP A 66 -2.19 12.78 6.96
C TRP A 66 -3.49 12.05 6.62
N LYS A 67 -4.65 12.60 7.02
CA LYS A 67 -5.96 12.01 6.75
C LYS A 67 -6.45 12.26 5.33
N GLY A 68 -6.01 13.37 4.73
CA GLY A 68 -6.38 13.77 3.38
C GLY A 68 -5.50 13.13 2.31
N ARG A 69 -4.62 12.20 2.66
CA ARG A 69 -3.72 11.53 1.73
C ARG A 69 -3.59 10.05 2.04
N GLY A 70 -3.08 9.29 1.07
CA GLY A 70 -2.79 7.87 1.25
C GLY A 70 -2.35 7.17 -0.04
N LEU A 71 -2.16 5.87 0.10
CA LEU A 71 -1.89 4.97 -1.02
C LEU A 71 -3.07 4.02 -1.24
N TRP A 72 -3.44 3.83 -2.49
CA TRP A 72 -4.45 2.87 -2.91
C TRP A 72 -3.79 1.76 -3.69
N THR A 73 -4.04 0.53 -3.26
CA THR A 73 -3.51 -0.66 -3.93
C THR A 73 -4.62 -1.64 -4.24
N THR A 74 -4.46 -2.36 -5.35
CA THR A 74 -5.41 -3.42 -5.70
C THR A 74 -4.93 -4.75 -5.15
N PHE A 75 -5.88 -5.58 -4.73
CA PHE A 75 -5.61 -7.00 -4.57
C PHE A 75 -5.77 -7.70 -5.92
N SER A 76 -4.66 -7.91 -6.61
CA SER A 76 -4.62 -8.30 -8.03
C SER A 76 -4.56 -9.82 -8.26
N SER A 77 -5.17 -10.61 -7.38
CA SER A 77 -5.30 -12.06 -7.59
C SER A 77 -6.29 -12.35 -8.73
N ARG A 78 -5.95 -13.32 -9.58
CA ARG A 78 -6.84 -13.80 -10.66
C ARG A 78 -7.91 -14.78 -10.17
N ALA A 79 -7.77 -15.30 -8.95
CA ALA A 79 -8.70 -16.25 -8.35
C ALA A 79 -9.12 -15.77 -6.96
N PRO A 80 -9.88 -14.66 -6.86
CA PRO A 80 -10.31 -14.14 -5.56
C PRO A 80 -11.20 -15.13 -4.78
N PHE A 81 -11.90 -16.02 -5.48
CA PHE A 81 -12.71 -17.09 -4.89
C PHE A 81 -11.90 -18.20 -4.20
N HIS A 82 -10.57 -18.24 -4.37
CA HIS A 82 -9.66 -19.13 -3.63
C HIS A 82 -9.04 -18.44 -2.40
N MET A 83 -9.39 -17.19 -2.10
CA MET A 83 -8.96 -16.53 -0.87
C MET A 83 -9.72 -17.08 0.35
N GLU A 84 -9.24 -16.74 1.55
CA GLU A 84 -9.89 -17.06 2.83
C GLU A 84 -11.36 -16.64 2.91
N THR A 85 -11.75 -15.61 2.15
CA THR A 85 -13.14 -15.14 2.11
C THR A 85 -14.07 -16.00 1.22
N GLY A 86 -13.53 -16.96 0.47
CA GLY A 86 -14.29 -18.00 -0.23
C GLY A 86 -15.03 -17.57 -1.50
N ALA A 87 -15.94 -18.44 -1.95
CA ALA A 87 -16.74 -18.23 -3.16
C ALA A 87 -17.56 -16.94 -3.10
N GLY A 88 -17.64 -16.22 -4.22
CA GLY A 88 -18.32 -14.91 -4.29
C GLY A 88 -17.43 -13.71 -3.89
N THR A 89 -16.19 -13.94 -3.46
CA THR A 89 -15.24 -12.85 -3.19
C THR A 89 -14.95 -12.06 -4.46
N SER A 90 -15.17 -10.75 -4.42
CA SER A 90 -14.80 -9.79 -5.47
C SER A 90 -13.39 -9.23 -5.29
N SER A 91 -12.92 -8.47 -6.29
CA SER A 91 -11.71 -7.65 -6.16
C SER A 91 -11.82 -6.66 -5.00
N LYS A 92 -10.67 -6.33 -4.40
CA LYS A 92 -10.55 -5.41 -3.27
C LYS A 92 -9.54 -4.31 -3.58
N VAL A 93 -9.77 -3.14 -3.02
CA VAL A 93 -8.81 -2.03 -2.97
C VAL A 93 -8.49 -1.79 -1.49
N TYR A 94 -7.20 -1.66 -1.18
CA TYR A 94 -6.72 -1.32 0.15
C TYR A 94 -6.24 0.13 0.16
N HIS A 95 -6.65 0.86 1.18
CA HIS A 95 -6.22 2.21 1.47
C HIS A 95 -5.23 2.19 2.63
N PHE A 96 -4.01 2.65 2.39
CA PHE A 96 -2.95 2.80 3.38
C PHE A 96 -2.83 4.27 3.76
N GLN A 97 -2.82 4.54 5.07
CA GLN A 97 -2.55 5.86 5.61
C GLN A 97 -1.44 5.75 6.65
N MET A 98 -0.48 6.67 6.59
CA MET A 98 0.58 6.78 7.57
C MET A 98 0.31 7.97 8.48
N ARG A 99 0.37 7.75 9.79
CA ARG A 99 0.33 8.86 10.76
C ARG A 99 1.73 9.43 10.93
N PRO A 100 1.88 10.76 11.08
CA PRO A 100 3.18 11.36 11.37
C PRO A 100 3.70 10.97 12.75
N ASP A 101 2.79 10.71 13.70
CA ASP A 101 3.10 10.21 15.03
C ASP A 101 1.97 9.30 15.57
N PRO A 102 2.25 8.47 16.59
CA PRO A 102 1.26 7.52 17.13
C PRO A 102 0.02 8.15 17.76
N LEU A 103 0.07 9.43 18.15
CA LEU A 103 -1.00 10.16 18.83
C LEU A 103 -1.78 11.10 17.90
N ALA A 104 -1.34 11.27 16.65
CA ALA A 104 -1.99 12.09 15.64
C ALA A 104 -3.46 11.69 15.51
N LYS A 105 -4.38 12.65 15.70
CA LYS A 105 -5.83 12.39 15.75
C LYS A 105 -6.51 12.54 14.42
#